data_AF-A0A2S9IFH4-F1
#
_entry.id   AF-A0A2S9IFH4-F1
#
_cell.length_a   1.000
_cell.length_b   1.000
_cell.length_c   1.000
_cell.angle_alpha   90.00
_cell.angle_beta   90.00
_cell.angle_gamma   90.00
#
_symmetry.space_group_name_H-M   'P 1'
#
loop_
_entity.id
_entity.type
_entity.pdbx_description
1 polymer ?
#
loop_
_entity_poly.entity_id
_entity_poly.type
_entity_poly.pdbx_seq_one_letter_code
_entity_poly.pdbx_strand_id
1 'polypeptide(L)'
;MPDSRQYGWPGGRLISLVAGGWMLLSLPVHAAFSIPGYELVYNAPQETTLQNSDLRNAADVWQQMFDSARGHIDLAQFYVANEQGSLLDGVLTHLRAAGERGVKIRFLMEEKGVGLSTPETLAALKTIPNLELRIIPFHRLTGGIVHAKYLLVDGKEAFVGSQNFDWRALEQIQETGLRIDDAQAVQQIQAIFDQDWQAQALLAGNKPVPKLTWQAPASVPQGNYLVASPRDYNPNGVIDSQVELPRLLDSAKSRIRVQVMDYAPLSWGEKGKRPYYATIDNALRSAAARGVQVELMVASWNLKKPEVFWLKSLSLVPNVQLKVVTIPPASRGFIPFARVVHSKLMTIDGTTAWVGTSNWSGGYFDNSRNLELVMNSVPMAERLDALYSQLWNSPYAEPIRVDFDYPLPHPAREK
;
A
#
# COMPACT_ATOMS: atom_id res chain seq x y z
N MET A 1 25.54 34.45 78.12
CA MET A 1 26.66 33.93 78.92
C MET A 1 26.08 33.24 80.15
N PRO A 2 26.59 32.09 80.61
CA PRO A 2 27.82 31.37 80.22
C PRO A 2 27.51 30.24 79.22
N ASP A 3 28.35 29.82 78.27
CA ASP A 3 29.79 29.51 78.22
C ASP A 3 30.15 28.12 78.79
N SER A 4 30.32 27.13 77.89
CA SER A 4 31.57 26.35 77.71
C SER A 4 31.35 24.94 77.09
N ARG A 5 31.91 24.80 75.87
CA ARG A 5 32.60 23.66 75.22
C ARG A 5 32.24 22.21 75.59
N GLN A 6 31.97 21.40 74.56
CA GLN A 6 32.74 20.17 74.30
C GLN A 6 32.66 19.74 72.82
N TYR A 7 33.81 19.27 72.32
CA TYR A 7 34.08 18.82 70.95
C TYR A 7 33.54 17.40 70.69
N GLY A 8 33.14 17.13 69.45
CA GLY A 8 32.97 15.76 68.94
C GLY A 8 32.48 15.74 67.50
N TRP A 9 33.37 15.50 66.53
CA TRP A 9 33.01 15.04 65.18
C TRP A 9 32.89 13.51 65.20
N PRO A 10 31.90 12.95 64.50
CA PRO A 10 32.20 12.03 63.41
C PRO A 10 31.28 12.30 62.20
N GLY A 11 31.73 12.20 60.96
CA GLY A 11 32.08 10.95 60.29
C GLY A 11 31.20 10.85 59.04
N GLY A 12 31.81 10.93 57.86
CA GLY A 12 31.08 10.89 56.59
C GLY A 12 30.50 9.53 56.25
N ARG A 13 29.45 9.53 55.43
CA ARG A 13 29.30 8.76 54.18
C ARG A 13 27.96 9.08 53.53
N LEU A 14 28.01 9.52 52.27
CA LEU A 14 26.88 9.57 51.34
C LEU A 14 26.33 8.15 51.11
N ILE A 15 25.00 7.99 51.19
CA ILE A 15 24.27 7.02 50.36
C ILE A 15 22.97 7.69 49.89
N SER A 16 22.86 7.77 48.57
CA SER A 16 21.73 8.26 47.79
C SER A 16 20.48 7.39 47.93
N LEU A 17 19.30 8.01 47.91
CA LEU A 17 18.04 7.33 47.55
C LEU A 17 17.25 8.22 46.61
N VAL A 18 17.37 7.94 45.32
CA VAL A 18 16.40 8.26 44.28
C VAL A 18 15.72 6.96 43.91
N ALA A 19 14.40 6.91 43.97
CA ALA A 19 13.61 5.94 43.23
C ALA A 19 12.31 6.62 42.79
N GLY A 20 12.33 7.13 41.56
CA GLY A 20 11.16 7.64 40.86
C GLY A 20 10.21 6.51 40.47
N GLY A 21 8.92 6.77 40.61
CA GLY A 21 7.87 5.88 40.14
C GLY A 21 7.82 5.89 38.61
N TRP A 22 7.96 4.71 38.03
CA TRP A 22 7.69 4.46 36.61
C TRP A 22 6.18 4.30 36.44
N MET A 23 5.49 5.33 35.95
CA MET A 23 4.18 5.14 35.33
C MET A 23 4.40 4.60 33.92
N LEU A 24 4.27 3.28 33.76
CA LEU A 24 4.05 2.67 32.46
C LEU A 24 2.64 3.04 32.01
N LEU A 25 2.53 4.09 31.19
CA LEU A 25 1.33 4.33 30.40
C LEU A 25 1.26 3.22 29.34
N SER A 26 0.49 2.17 29.62
CA SER A 26 0.10 1.19 28.62
C SER A 26 -0.78 1.89 27.59
N LEU A 27 -0.24 2.18 26.41
CA LEU A 27 -1.03 2.59 25.25
C LEU A 27 -2.07 1.48 24.96
N PRO A 28 -3.30 1.83 24.56
CA PRO A 28 -4.29 0.84 24.20
C PRO A 28 -3.76 0.04 23.01
N VAL A 29 -3.48 -1.25 23.25
CA VAL A 29 -3.22 -2.22 22.19
C VAL A 29 -4.51 -2.30 21.38
N HIS A 30 -4.58 -1.55 20.29
CA HIS A 30 -5.65 -1.72 19.32
C HIS A 30 -5.56 -3.16 18.83
N ALA A 31 -6.68 -3.89 18.90
CA ALA A 31 -6.73 -5.25 18.41
C ALA A 31 -6.32 -5.24 16.93
N ALA A 32 -5.43 -6.16 16.55
CA ALA A 32 -4.94 -6.31 15.20
C ALA A 32 -5.42 -7.66 14.65
N PHE A 33 -6.30 -7.63 13.66
CA PHE A 33 -6.66 -8.83 12.92
C PHE A 33 -5.45 -9.34 12.14
N SER A 34 -5.10 -10.60 12.37
CA SER A 34 -4.01 -11.26 11.67
C SER A 34 -4.32 -12.72 11.40
N ILE A 35 -3.64 -13.25 10.40
CA ILE A 35 -3.42 -14.67 10.15
C ILE A 35 -1.91 -14.94 10.30
N PRO A 36 -1.44 -16.19 10.35
CA PRO A 36 0.00 -16.47 10.39
C PRO A 36 0.72 -15.80 9.23
N GLY A 37 1.73 -14.96 9.52
CA GLY A 37 2.52 -14.26 8.50
C GLY A 37 2.01 -12.87 8.12
N TYR A 38 0.74 -12.52 8.43
CA TYR A 38 0.06 -11.36 7.83
C TYR A 38 -0.95 -10.70 8.77
N GLU A 39 -0.77 -9.41 9.00
CA GLU A 39 -1.71 -8.54 9.70
C GLU A 39 -2.40 -7.61 8.70
N LEU A 40 -3.73 -7.54 8.74
CA LEU A 40 -4.51 -6.63 7.90
C LEU A 40 -4.53 -5.22 8.49
N VAL A 41 -4.17 -4.25 7.67
CA VAL A 41 -4.06 -2.83 8.04
C VAL A 41 -5.00 -2.01 7.16
N TYR A 42 -5.68 -1.03 7.78
CA TYR A 42 -6.74 -0.28 7.12
C TYR A 42 -6.72 1.19 7.49
N ASN A 43 -6.92 2.05 6.49
CA ASN A 43 -7.16 3.47 6.70
C ASN A 43 -8.56 3.80 6.15
N ALA A 44 -9.40 4.40 6.98
CA ALA A 44 -10.65 4.99 6.54
C ALA A 44 -10.47 6.50 6.35
N PRO A 45 -11.12 7.12 5.36
CA PRO A 45 -11.25 8.57 5.31
C PRO A 45 -11.97 9.04 6.59
N GLN A 46 -11.39 10.02 7.27
CA GLN A 46 -12.02 10.68 8.41
C GLN A 46 -13.43 11.18 8.06
N GLU A 47 -14.29 11.36 9.07
CA GLU A 47 -15.66 11.84 8.88
C GLU A 47 -16.52 10.94 7.97
N THR A 48 -16.17 9.66 7.85
CA THR A 48 -17.02 8.65 7.20
C THR A 48 -17.56 7.67 8.24
N THR A 49 -18.57 6.90 7.84
CA THR A 49 -19.13 5.81 8.66
C THR A 49 -18.33 4.51 8.55
N LEU A 50 -17.21 4.50 7.82
CA LEU A 50 -16.36 3.31 7.65
C LEU A 50 -15.52 3.12 8.92
N GLN A 51 -15.86 2.10 9.72
CA GLN A 51 -15.22 1.83 11.00
C GLN A 51 -14.80 0.38 11.11
N ASN A 52 -13.58 0.14 11.63
CA ASN A 52 -13.05 -1.19 11.88
C ASN A 52 -12.20 -1.13 13.16
N SER A 53 -12.72 -1.67 14.27
CA SER A 53 -12.07 -1.58 15.59
C SER A 53 -10.92 -2.57 15.79
N ASP A 54 -10.81 -3.56 14.92
CA ASP A 54 -9.83 -4.64 14.92
C ASP A 54 -8.74 -4.48 13.86
N LEU A 55 -8.74 -3.37 13.11
CA LEU A 55 -7.73 -3.07 12.10
C LEU A 55 -6.97 -1.80 12.50
N ARG A 56 -5.64 -1.89 12.55
CA ARG A 56 -4.79 -0.75 12.90
C ARG A 56 -4.64 0.20 11.72
N ASN A 57 -4.35 1.47 12.03
CA ASN A 57 -3.97 2.47 11.03
C ASN A 57 -2.52 2.20 10.58
N ALA A 58 -2.22 2.40 9.28
CA ALA A 58 -0.87 2.25 8.76
C ALA A 58 0.16 3.15 9.48
N ALA A 59 -0.22 4.33 9.97
CA ALA A 59 0.67 5.20 10.74
C ALA A 59 1.22 4.50 12.00
N ASP A 60 0.33 3.86 12.78
CA ASP A 60 0.71 3.15 14.01
C ASP A 60 1.63 1.97 13.70
N VAL A 61 1.30 1.24 12.63
CA VAL A 61 2.05 0.08 12.16
C VAL A 61 3.46 0.50 11.72
N TRP A 62 3.56 1.53 10.89
CA TRP A 62 4.85 2.02 10.38
C TRP A 62 5.73 2.59 11.48
N GLN A 63 5.16 3.36 12.41
CA GLN A 63 5.89 3.85 13.59
C GLN A 63 6.45 2.69 14.43
N GLN A 64 5.63 1.68 14.72
CA GLN A 64 6.08 0.48 15.44
C GLN A 64 7.21 -0.25 14.70
N MET A 65 7.08 -0.42 13.38
CA MET A 65 8.10 -1.05 12.56
C MET A 65 9.42 -0.26 12.61
N PHE A 66 9.37 1.07 12.46
CA PHE A 66 10.55 1.92 12.55
C PHE A 66 11.18 1.91 13.95
N ASP A 67 10.40 1.85 15.02
CA ASP A 67 10.91 1.77 16.40
C ASP A 67 11.59 0.43 16.69
N SER A 68 11.08 -0.65 16.09
CA SER A 68 11.65 -1.99 16.22
C SER A 68 12.94 -2.18 15.42
N ALA A 69 13.19 -1.36 14.41
CA ALA A 69 14.36 -1.47 13.54
C ALA A 69 15.69 -1.38 14.32
N ARG A 70 16.64 -2.27 13.96
CA ARG A 70 17.96 -2.39 14.58
C ARG A 70 19.10 -2.25 13.57
N GLY A 71 18.91 -2.63 12.31
CA GLY A 71 19.94 -2.69 11.29
C GLY A 71 19.63 -1.85 10.07
N HIS A 72 18.52 -2.11 9.40
CA HIS A 72 18.13 -1.39 8.18
C HIS A 72 16.62 -1.25 7.99
N ILE A 73 16.24 -0.17 7.30
CA ILE A 73 14.90 0.09 6.79
C ILE A 73 15.02 0.38 5.30
N ASP A 74 14.24 -0.31 4.47
CA ASP A 74 14.19 -0.08 3.04
C ASP A 74 12.77 0.36 2.65
N LEU A 75 12.62 1.42 1.87
CA LEU A 75 11.32 1.93 1.43
C LEU A 75 11.31 2.13 -0.07
N ALA A 76 10.27 1.64 -0.76
CA ALA A 76 10.00 1.97 -2.15
C ALA A 76 8.65 2.68 -2.24
N GLN A 77 8.66 3.91 -2.74
CA GLN A 77 7.49 4.79 -2.74
C GLN A 77 7.28 5.46 -4.09
N PHE A 78 6.02 5.66 -4.46
CA PHE A 78 5.69 6.40 -5.67
C PHE A 78 5.97 7.90 -5.51
N TYR A 79 5.57 8.52 -4.39
CA TYR A 79 5.87 9.91 -4.04
C TYR A 79 5.77 10.10 -2.52
N VAL A 80 6.11 11.30 -2.02
CA VAL A 80 5.98 11.65 -0.60
C VAL A 80 5.27 12.98 -0.39
N ALA A 81 4.31 13.06 0.53
CA ALA A 81 3.61 14.31 0.79
C ALA A 81 3.15 14.41 2.25
N ASN A 82 3.77 15.27 3.04
CA ASN A 82 3.36 15.55 4.42
C ASN A 82 2.54 16.83 4.53
N GLU A 83 1.67 16.86 5.54
CA GLU A 83 1.06 18.07 6.09
C GLU A 83 1.44 18.14 7.58
N GLN A 84 1.87 19.32 8.06
CA GLN A 84 2.32 19.49 9.44
C GLN A 84 1.19 19.11 10.42
N GLY A 85 1.51 18.32 11.45
CA GLY A 85 0.54 17.86 12.44
C GLY A 85 -0.35 16.70 11.98
N SER A 86 -0.18 16.19 10.76
CA SER A 86 -0.83 14.96 10.31
C SER A 86 -0.17 13.70 10.91
N LEU A 87 -0.82 12.55 10.76
CA LEU A 87 -0.24 11.25 11.14
C LEU A 87 1.12 10.96 10.47
N LEU A 88 1.35 11.44 9.25
CA LEU A 88 2.63 11.23 8.55
C LEU A 88 3.78 12.02 9.20
N ASP A 89 3.48 13.14 9.87
CA ASP A 89 4.47 13.91 10.63
C ASP A 89 5.08 13.05 11.74
N GLY A 90 4.23 12.32 12.48
CA GLY A 90 4.67 11.32 13.46
C GLY A 90 5.48 10.20 12.82
N VAL A 91 5.03 9.63 11.71
CA VAL A 91 5.79 8.59 10.97
C VAL A 91 7.20 9.08 10.60
N LEU A 92 7.34 10.33 10.12
CA LEU A 92 8.62 10.94 9.80
C LEU A 92 9.51 11.13 11.03
N THR A 93 8.94 11.51 12.18
CA THR A 93 9.66 11.58 13.46
C THR A 93 10.24 10.21 13.85
N HIS A 94 9.45 9.14 13.74
CA HIS A 94 9.91 7.79 14.07
C HIS A 94 10.97 7.27 13.08
N LEU A 95 10.82 7.57 11.78
CA LEU A 95 11.84 7.25 10.77
C LEU A 95 13.15 8.00 11.05
N ARG A 96 13.06 9.28 11.43
CA ARG A 96 14.22 10.09 11.85
C ARG A 96 14.91 9.49 13.07
N ALA A 97 14.13 9.13 14.09
CA ALA A 97 14.65 8.51 15.30
C ALA A 97 15.37 7.19 14.99
N ALA A 98 14.88 6.38 14.04
CA ALA A 98 15.59 5.19 13.58
C ALA A 98 16.97 5.53 12.98
N GLY A 99 17.01 6.54 12.11
CA GLY A 99 18.25 7.08 11.55
C GLY A 99 19.24 7.54 12.63
N GLU A 100 18.76 8.28 13.63
CA GLU A 100 19.55 8.77 14.77
C GLU A 100 20.09 7.63 15.65
N ARG A 101 19.35 6.51 15.76
CA ARG A 101 19.82 5.29 16.42
C ARG A 101 20.90 4.52 15.63
N GLY A 102 21.23 4.96 14.42
CA GLY A 102 22.24 4.32 13.57
C GLY A 102 21.68 3.30 12.57
N VAL A 103 20.34 3.18 12.46
CA VAL A 103 19.70 2.30 11.48
C VAL A 103 19.96 2.85 10.07
N LYS A 104 20.41 2.00 9.14
CA LYS A 104 20.62 2.39 7.75
C LYS A 104 19.28 2.48 7.03
N ILE A 105 18.99 3.59 6.37
CA ILE A 105 17.72 3.78 5.68
C ILE A 105 17.97 3.92 4.18
N ARG A 106 17.39 3.04 3.36
CA ARG A 106 17.40 3.16 1.90
C ARG A 106 16.02 3.56 1.42
N PHE A 107 15.91 4.72 0.81
CA PHE A 107 14.64 5.23 0.29
C PHE A 107 14.72 5.30 -1.24
N LEU A 108 13.97 4.46 -1.94
CA LEU A 108 13.85 4.45 -3.38
C LEU A 108 12.54 5.13 -3.79
N MET A 109 12.61 6.15 -4.65
CA MET A 109 11.43 6.88 -5.10
C MET A 109 11.36 6.96 -6.62
N GLU A 110 10.16 6.81 -7.17
CA GLU A 110 9.90 6.99 -8.60
C GLU A 110 10.21 8.43 -9.07
N GLU A 111 10.87 8.57 -10.21
CA GLU A 111 11.20 9.86 -10.82
C GLU A 111 9.96 10.73 -11.08
N LYS A 112 8.90 10.16 -11.67
CA LYS A 112 7.64 10.91 -11.87
C LYS A 112 7.01 11.38 -10.56
N GLY A 113 7.30 10.69 -9.46
CA GLY A 113 6.87 11.01 -8.11
C GLY A 113 7.45 12.30 -7.55
N VAL A 114 8.61 12.73 -8.04
CA VAL A 114 9.27 13.96 -7.56
C VAL A 114 8.34 15.17 -7.75
N GLY A 115 7.68 15.27 -8.90
CA GLY A 115 6.74 16.36 -9.18
C GLY A 115 5.39 16.26 -8.46
N LEU A 116 5.06 15.09 -7.90
CA LEU A 116 3.86 14.86 -7.10
C LEU A 116 4.11 15.02 -5.59
N SER A 117 5.38 15.09 -5.20
CA SER A 117 5.79 15.21 -3.81
C SER A 117 5.74 16.66 -3.34
N THR A 118 5.50 16.88 -2.05
CA THR A 118 5.68 18.21 -1.47
C THR A 118 7.18 18.50 -1.31
N PRO A 119 7.70 19.65 -1.82
CA PRO A 119 9.13 19.95 -1.78
C PRO A 119 9.73 19.94 -0.37
N GLU A 120 8.97 20.40 0.62
CA GLU A 120 9.36 20.47 2.01
C GLU A 120 9.54 19.06 2.60
N THR A 121 8.68 18.11 2.23
CA THR A 121 8.79 16.72 2.68
C THR A 121 10.00 16.03 2.04
N LEU A 122 10.27 16.27 0.75
CA LEU A 122 11.49 15.78 0.12
C LEU A 122 12.76 16.36 0.75
N ALA A 123 12.75 17.65 1.09
CA ALA A 123 13.85 18.26 1.81
C ALA A 123 14.03 17.65 3.20
N ALA A 124 12.93 17.43 3.94
CA ALA A 124 12.95 16.82 5.27
C ALA A 124 13.48 15.38 5.27
N LEU A 125 13.13 14.56 4.27
CA LEU A 125 13.66 13.21 4.14
C LEU A 125 15.18 13.19 3.99
N LYS A 126 15.74 14.11 3.17
CA LYS A 126 17.19 14.20 2.94
C LYS A 126 17.98 14.59 4.18
N THR A 127 17.33 15.14 5.21
CA THR A 127 18.00 15.49 6.47
C THR A 127 17.89 14.40 7.53
N ILE A 128 17.22 13.27 7.25
CA ILE A 128 17.18 12.13 8.17
C ILE A 128 18.58 11.48 8.23
N PRO A 129 19.17 11.30 9.42
CA PRO A 129 20.47 10.64 9.54
C PRO A 129 20.44 9.22 8.98
N ASN A 130 21.55 8.78 8.36
CA ASN A 130 21.70 7.45 7.75
C ASN A 130 20.69 7.11 6.63
N LEU A 131 19.94 8.08 6.11
CA LEU A 131 19.05 7.90 4.97
C LEU A 131 19.76 8.21 3.65
N GLU A 132 19.77 7.23 2.76
CA GLU A 132 20.13 7.39 1.35
C GLU A 132 18.85 7.44 0.50
N LEU A 133 18.58 8.58 -0.12
CA LEU A 133 17.47 8.74 -1.08
C LEU A 133 17.98 8.53 -2.51
N ARG A 134 17.39 7.58 -3.22
CA ARG A 134 17.61 7.34 -4.64
C ARG A 134 16.34 7.57 -5.44
N ILE A 135 16.49 8.29 -6.55
CA ILE A 135 15.42 8.49 -7.53
C ILE A 135 15.65 7.53 -8.69
N ILE A 136 14.66 6.70 -9.00
CA ILE A 136 14.71 5.74 -10.11
C ILE A 136 13.85 6.21 -11.28
N PRO A 137 14.42 6.40 -12.48
CA PRO A 137 13.65 6.63 -13.70
C PRO A 137 13.16 5.30 -14.26
N PHE A 138 12.20 4.65 -13.59
CA PHE A 138 11.80 3.27 -13.89
C PHE A 138 11.28 3.10 -15.33
N HIS A 139 10.76 4.17 -15.92
CA HIS A 139 10.36 4.22 -17.32
C HIS A 139 11.50 3.83 -18.28
N ARG A 140 12.78 4.01 -17.90
CA ARG A 140 13.94 3.59 -18.72
C ARG A 140 14.16 2.08 -18.73
N LEU A 141 13.53 1.33 -17.82
CA LEU A 141 13.58 -0.14 -17.78
C LEU A 141 12.50 -0.77 -18.65
N THR A 142 11.26 -0.31 -18.50
CA THR A 142 10.07 -0.98 -19.04
C THR A 142 9.04 -0.03 -19.64
N GLY A 143 9.23 1.29 -19.52
CA GLY A 143 8.21 2.29 -19.84
C GLY A 143 7.19 2.56 -18.72
N GLY A 144 7.22 1.78 -17.64
CA GLY A 144 6.35 1.93 -16.48
C GLY A 144 6.89 2.87 -15.41
N ILE A 145 6.46 2.65 -14.16
CA ILE A 145 6.86 3.41 -12.96
C ILE A 145 7.07 2.47 -11.77
N VAL A 146 7.74 2.92 -10.71
CA VAL A 146 7.56 2.34 -9.37
C VAL A 146 6.22 2.79 -8.80
N HIS A 147 5.21 1.93 -8.96
CA HIS A 147 3.90 2.15 -8.38
C HIS A 147 3.71 1.39 -7.05
N ALA A 148 4.58 0.44 -6.71
CA ALA A 148 4.51 -0.24 -5.44
C ALA A 148 4.72 0.73 -4.25
N LYS A 149 4.08 0.43 -3.13
CA LYS A 149 4.31 1.10 -1.85
C LYS A 149 4.60 0.04 -0.82
N TYR A 150 5.87 -0.05 -0.46
CA TYR A 150 6.29 -1.00 0.54
C TYR A 150 7.46 -0.48 1.33
N LEU A 151 7.63 -1.07 2.51
CA LEU A 151 8.80 -0.88 3.34
C LEU A 151 9.20 -2.21 3.97
N LEU A 152 10.48 -2.37 4.28
CA LEU A 152 11.05 -3.52 4.97
C LEU A 152 11.82 -3.07 6.20
N VAL A 153 11.84 -3.91 7.22
CA VAL A 153 12.64 -3.71 8.43
C VAL A 153 13.46 -4.97 8.71
N ASP A 154 14.78 -4.79 8.76
CA ASP A 154 15.76 -5.80 9.17
C ASP A 154 15.71 -7.14 8.41
N GLY A 155 15.09 -7.19 7.23
CA GLY A 155 14.83 -8.42 6.49
C GLY A 155 13.92 -9.41 7.24
N LYS A 156 13.13 -8.93 8.20
CA LYS A 156 12.25 -9.73 9.07
C LYS A 156 10.79 -9.39 8.93
N GLU A 157 10.49 -8.13 8.64
CA GLU A 157 9.13 -7.67 8.44
C GLU A 157 9.06 -6.77 7.21
N ALA A 158 7.92 -6.80 6.55
CA ALA A 158 7.59 -5.89 5.45
C ALA A 158 6.19 -5.31 5.66
N PHE A 159 5.94 -4.19 5.00
CA PHE A 159 4.58 -3.69 4.79
C PHE A 159 4.38 -3.50 3.30
N VAL A 160 3.25 -3.98 2.77
CA VAL A 160 2.82 -3.78 1.37
C VAL A 160 1.38 -3.32 1.39
N GLY A 161 1.05 -2.23 0.70
CA GLY A 161 -0.32 -1.75 0.66
C GLY A 161 -0.57 -0.67 -0.37
N SER A 162 -1.80 -0.21 -0.44
CA SER A 162 -2.19 0.86 -1.35
C SER A 162 -1.78 2.26 -0.85
N GLN A 163 -1.43 2.39 0.44
CA GLN A 163 -1.02 3.63 1.07
C GLN A 163 0.26 4.21 0.44
N ASN A 164 0.14 5.40 -0.15
CA ASN A 164 1.30 6.25 -0.40
C ASN A 164 1.92 6.74 0.90
N PHE A 165 3.20 7.14 0.86
CA PHE A 165 3.84 7.88 1.94
C PHE A 165 3.33 9.34 1.99
N ASP A 166 2.03 9.46 2.25
CA ASP A 166 1.21 10.66 2.08
C ASP A 166 0.25 10.79 3.26
N TRP A 167 0.16 11.98 3.85
CA TRP A 167 -0.77 12.26 4.94
C TRP A 167 -2.23 11.94 4.57
N ARG A 168 -2.63 12.19 3.31
CA ARG A 168 -3.96 11.89 2.79
C ARG A 168 -4.23 10.40 2.77
N ALA A 169 -3.23 9.57 2.48
CA ALA A 169 -3.38 8.12 2.52
C ALA A 169 -3.64 7.61 3.94
N LEU A 170 -3.08 8.29 4.95
CA LEU A 170 -3.22 7.89 6.34
C LEU A 170 -4.55 8.36 6.98
N GLU A 171 -5.16 9.42 6.43
CA GLU A 171 -6.28 10.13 7.08
C GLU A 171 -7.52 10.35 6.21
N GLN A 172 -7.38 10.46 4.88
CA GLN A 172 -8.43 10.99 3.99
C GLN A 172 -8.79 10.07 2.82
N ILE A 173 -8.09 8.96 2.67
CA ILE A 173 -8.24 8.00 1.57
C ILE A 173 -8.53 6.64 2.19
N GLN A 174 -9.41 5.88 1.54
CA GLN A 174 -9.67 4.50 1.95
C GLN A 174 -8.56 3.61 1.39
N GLU A 175 -7.81 2.96 2.25
CA GLU A 175 -6.61 2.19 1.89
C GLU A 175 -6.56 0.85 2.64
N THR A 176 -5.93 -0.15 2.04
CA THR A 176 -5.65 -1.45 2.66
C THR A 176 -4.19 -1.81 2.47
N GLY A 177 -3.59 -2.39 3.50
CA GLY A 177 -2.25 -2.95 3.42
C GLY A 177 -2.09 -4.15 4.34
N LEU A 178 -0.91 -4.75 4.28
CA LEU A 178 -0.51 -5.87 5.10
C LEU A 178 0.81 -5.54 5.77
N ARG A 179 0.90 -5.73 7.10
CA ARG A 179 2.20 -5.99 7.74
C ARG A 179 2.46 -7.49 7.63
N ILE A 180 3.69 -7.84 7.27
CA ILE A 180 4.08 -9.18 6.82
C ILE A 180 5.30 -9.59 7.63
N ASP A 181 5.23 -10.73 8.32
CA ASP A 181 6.35 -11.40 8.99
C ASP A 181 6.59 -12.82 8.45
N ASP A 182 5.88 -13.22 7.38
CA ASP A 182 6.20 -14.42 6.60
C ASP A 182 7.60 -14.30 5.97
N ALA A 183 8.51 -15.16 6.41
CA ALA A 183 9.92 -15.08 6.05
C ALA A 183 10.16 -15.22 4.53
N GLN A 184 9.39 -16.04 3.82
CA GLN A 184 9.55 -16.22 2.39
C GLN A 184 9.10 -14.97 1.63
N ALA A 185 7.92 -14.43 1.97
CA ALA A 185 7.42 -13.20 1.38
C ALA A 185 8.39 -12.03 1.65
N VAL A 186 8.85 -11.86 2.89
CA VAL A 186 9.80 -10.79 3.26
C VAL A 186 11.10 -10.92 2.46
N GLN A 187 11.67 -12.13 2.33
CA GLN A 187 12.87 -12.35 1.54
C GLN A 187 12.68 -12.02 0.06
N GLN A 188 11.52 -12.36 -0.51
CA GLN A 188 11.20 -12.05 -1.91
C GLN A 188 11.03 -10.54 -2.13
N ILE A 189 10.35 -9.84 -1.21
CA ILE A 189 10.20 -8.37 -1.25
C ILE A 189 11.58 -7.70 -1.13
N GLN A 190 12.46 -8.20 -0.24
CA GLN A 190 13.83 -7.71 -0.10
C GLN A 190 14.62 -7.88 -1.40
N ALA A 191 14.51 -9.03 -2.06
CA ALA A 191 15.19 -9.29 -3.33
C ALA A 191 14.68 -8.37 -4.45
N ILE A 192 13.38 -8.05 -4.48
CA ILE A 192 12.82 -7.05 -5.39
C ILE A 192 13.40 -5.67 -5.10
N PHE A 193 13.46 -5.26 -3.83
CA PHE A 193 14.05 -3.98 -3.44
C PHE A 193 15.51 -3.87 -3.87
N ASP A 194 16.32 -4.89 -3.56
CA ASP A 194 17.74 -4.89 -3.89
C ASP A 194 17.98 -4.84 -5.40
N GLN A 195 17.15 -5.54 -6.19
CA GLN A 195 17.17 -5.46 -7.64
C GLN A 195 16.88 -4.05 -8.14
N ASP A 196 15.81 -3.42 -7.66
CA ASP A 196 15.42 -2.07 -8.08
C ASP A 196 16.46 -1.02 -7.60
N TRP A 197 17.03 -1.21 -6.40
CA TRP A 197 18.10 -0.38 -5.83
C TRP A 197 19.39 -0.44 -6.66
N GLN A 198 19.79 -1.63 -7.11
CA GLN A 198 20.93 -1.84 -8.01
C GLN A 198 20.64 -1.31 -9.42
N ALA A 199 19.43 -1.54 -9.94
CA ALA A 199 18.99 -1.00 -11.22
C ALA A 199 19.10 0.53 -11.23
N GLN A 200 18.67 1.19 -10.16
CA GLN A 200 18.82 2.64 -10.02
C GLN A 200 20.29 3.07 -10.14
N ALA A 201 21.22 2.40 -9.44
CA ALA A 201 22.64 2.74 -9.49
C ALA A 201 23.24 2.57 -10.90
N LEU A 202 22.84 1.51 -11.62
CA LEU A 202 23.25 1.27 -13.00
C LEU A 202 22.71 2.37 -13.93
N LEU A 203 21.43 2.72 -13.81
CA LEU A 203 20.81 3.78 -14.60
C LEU A 203 21.46 5.15 -14.36
N ALA A 204 21.80 5.47 -13.09
CA ALA A 204 22.52 6.69 -12.75
C ALA A 204 23.92 6.75 -13.40
N GLY A 205 24.57 5.59 -13.57
CA GLY A 205 25.82 5.45 -14.31
C GLY A 205 25.67 5.30 -15.82
N ASN A 206 24.45 5.46 -16.38
CA ASN A 206 24.11 5.16 -17.78
C ASN A 206 24.55 3.75 -18.25
N LYS A 207 24.51 2.79 -17.33
CA LYS A 207 24.82 1.37 -17.62
C LYS A 207 23.52 0.61 -17.91
N PRO A 208 23.57 -0.43 -18.77
CA PRO A 208 22.42 -1.29 -18.99
C PRO A 208 22.06 -2.05 -17.71
N VAL A 209 20.76 -2.19 -17.46
CA VAL A 209 20.23 -3.03 -16.37
C VAL A 209 19.87 -4.39 -16.95
N PRO A 210 20.51 -5.49 -16.51
CA PRO A 210 20.21 -6.82 -17.01
C PRO A 210 18.78 -7.21 -16.61
N LYS A 211 18.04 -7.77 -17.57
CA LYS A 211 16.77 -8.44 -17.29
C LYS A 211 17.05 -9.74 -16.53
N LEU A 212 16.14 -10.10 -15.63
CA LEU A 212 16.17 -11.38 -14.95
C LEU A 212 15.55 -12.45 -15.84
N THR A 213 16.09 -13.67 -15.79
CA THR A 213 15.47 -14.80 -16.46
C THR A 213 14.31 -15.28 -15.60
N TRP A 214 13.10 -14.82 -15.92
CA TRP A 214 11.91 -15.30 -15.25
C TRP A 214 11.59 -16.73 -15.67
N GLN A 215 11.31 -17.59 -14.69
CA GLN A 215 10.81 -18.95 -14.92
C GLN A 215 9.44 -19.06 -14.25
N ALA A 216 8.48 -19.62 -14.98
CA ALA A 216 7.19 -19.95 -14.41
C ALA A 216 7.38 -20.96 -13.28
N PRO A 217 6.72 -20.79 -12.12
CA PRO A 217 6.72 -21.80 -11.07
C PRO A 217 6.22 -23.14 -11.62
N ALA A 218 6.86 -24.24 -11.23
CA ALA A 218 6.44 -25.59 -11.61
C ALA A 218 5.02 -25.93 -11.11
N SER A 219 4.62 -25.31 -9.99
CA SER A 219 3.29 -25.41 -9.41
C SER A 219 2.93 -24.10 -8.69
N VAL A 220 1.64 -23.80 -8.64
CA VAL A 220 1.10 -22.72 -7.82
C VAL A 220 1.31 -23.06 -6.34
N PRO A 221 1.82 -22.14 -5.51
CA PRO A 221 1.94 -22.37 -4.07
C PRO A 221 0.57 -22.63 -3.42
N GLN A 222 0.50 -23.62 -2.53
CA GLN A 222 -0.72 -23.90 -1.76
C GLN A 222 -0.95 -22.89 -0.62
N GLY A 223 0.13 -22.34 -0.06
CA GLY A 223 0.07 -21.35 1.03
C GLY A 223 -0.16 -19.92 0.52
N ASN A 224 0.19 -18.95 1.36
CA ASN A 224 0.23 -17.54 0.97
C ASN A 224 1.52 -17.26 0.18
N TYR A 225 1.48 -16.35 -0.79
CA TYR A 225 2.64 -16.04 -1.63
C TYR A 225 2.58 -14.64 -2.22
N LEU A 226 3.76 -14.12 -2.54
CA LEU A 226 3.94 -12.86 -3.26
C LEU A 226 3.85 -13.08 -4.77
N VAL A 227 3.17 -12.16 -5.44
CA VAL A 227 3.33 -11.93 -6.88
C VAL A 227 3.75 -10.49 -7.13
N ALA A 228 4.50 -10.27 -8.21
CA ALA A 228 4.98 -8.95 -8.56
C ALA A 228 4.98 -8.73 -10.07
N SER A 229 5.08 -7.47 -10.47
CA SER A 229 5.34 -7.05 -11.83
C SER A 229 6.50 -6.05 -11.83
N PRO A 230 7.16 -5.82 -12.98
CA PRO A 230 7.01 -6.53 -14.25
C PRO A 230 7.87 -7.81 -14.29
N ARG A 231 7.40 -8.82 -15.04
CA ARG A 231 8.05 -10.13 -15.20
C ARG A 231 9.57 -10.10 -15.35
N ASP A 232 10.06 -9.26 -16.27
CA ASP A 232 11.48 -9.18 -16.65
C ASP A 232 12.40 -8.73 -15.51
N TYR A 233 11.84 -8.26 -14.39
CA TYR A 233 12.56 -7.78 -13.22
C TYR A 233 12.05 -8.43 -11.92
N ASN A 234 11.37 -9.57 -12.02
CA ASN A 234 11.01 -10.38 -10.85
C ASN A 234 12.16 -11.35 -10.50
N PRO A 235 12.60 -11.40 -9.23
CA PRO A 235 13.53 -12.42 -8.75
C PRO A 235 13.00 -13.84 -8.94
N ASN A 236 13.91 -14.82 -8.91
CA ASN A 236 13.54 -16.23 -8.97
C ASN A 236 12.55 -16.59 -7.85
N GLY A 237 11.53 -17.37 -8.18
CA GLY A 237 10.47 -17.75 -7.25
C GLY A 237 9.34 -16.73 -7.07
N VAL A 238 9.43 -15.52 -7.65
CA VAL A 238 8.34 -14.54 -7.64
C VAL A 238 7.49 -14.69 -8.91
N ILE A 239 6.20 -14.98 -8.72
CA ILE A 239 5.25 -15.16 -9.82
C ILE A 239 4.90 -13.79 -10.42
N ASP A 240 4.75 -13.74 -11.74
CA ASP A 240 4.33 -12.53 -12.45
C ASP A 240 2.83 -12.22 -12.21
N SER A 241 2.52 -11.03 -11.68
CA SER A 241 1.15 -10.63 -11.35
C SER A 241 0.21 -10.69 -12.56
N GLN A 242 0.72 -10.37 -13.76
CA GLN A 242 -0.04 -10.41 -15.00
C GLN A 242 -0.45 -11.83 -15.41
N VAL A 243 0.32 -12.85 -15.03
CA VAL A 243 -0.02 -14.26 -15.25
C VAL A 243 -0.98 -14.75 -14.18
N GLU A 244 -0.70 -14.38 -12.93
CA GLU A 244 -1.38 -14.97 -11.79
C GLU A 244 -2.81 -14.46 -11.62
N LEU A 245 -3.07 -13.17 -11.83
CA LEU A 245 -4.41 -12.61 -11.64
C LEU A 245 -5.45 -13.30 -12.55
N PRO A 246 -5.25 -13.43 -13.88
CA PRO A 246 -6.17 -14.19 -14.73
C PRO A 246 -6.33 -15.66 -14.30
N ARG A 247 -5.27 -16.32 -13.84
CA ARG A 247 -5.31 -17.71 -13.39
C ARG A 247 -6.21 -17.88 -12.15
N LEU A 248 -6.12 -16.95 -11.20
CA LEU A 248 -6.98 -16.92 -10.01
C LEU A 248 -8.45 -16.68 -10.40
N LEU A 249 -8.71 -15.68 -11.24
CA LEU A 249 -10.05 -15.39 -11.77
C LEU A 249 -10.64 -16.59 -12.52
N ASP A 250 -9.81 -17.36 -13.22
CA ASP A 250 -10.23 -18.60 -13.87
C ASP A 250 -10.61 -19.72 -12.88
N SER A 251 -9.95 -19.78 -11.72
CA SER A 251 -10.25 -20.80 -10.72
C SER A 251 -11.57 -20.61 -9.98
N ALA A 252 -12.12 -19.37 -9.97
CA ALA A 252 -13.35 -19.02 -9.27
C ALA A 252 -14.55 -19.87 -9.70
N LYS A 253 -15.35 -20.30 -8.71
CA LYS A 253 -16.51 -21.19 -8.88
C LYS A 253 -17.83 -20.51 -8.61
N SER A 254 -17.88 -19.54 -7.70
CA SER A 254 -19.13 -18.96 -7.20
C SER A 254 -19.13 -17.44 -7.17
N ARG A 255 -18.09 -16.80 -6.63
CA ARG A 255 -18.06 -15.36 -6.45
C ARG A 255 -16.64 -14.80 -6.51
N ILE A 256 -16.51 -13.66 -7.17
CA ILE A 256 -15.34 -12.79 -7.18
C ILE A 256 -15.79 -11.42 -6.69
N ARG A 257 -15.12 -10.87 -5.68
CA ARG A 257 -15.30 -9.48 -5.25
C ARG A 257 -14.00 -8.72 -5.48
N VAL A 258 -14.10 -7.55 -6.07
CA VAL A 258 -12.95 -6.70 -6.43
C VAL A 258 -13.23 -5.28 -6.01
N GLN A 259 -12.28 -4.65 -5.32
CA GLN A 259 -12.26 -3.21 -5.11
C GLN A 259 -10.91 -2.67 -5.59
N VAL A 260 -10.96 -1.71 -6.50
CA VAL A 260 -9.80 -0.99 -7.03
C VAL A 260 -10.11 0.50 -7.17
N MET A 261 -9.09 1.36 -7.28
CA MET A 261 -9.36 2.76 -7.64
C MET A 261 -9.82 2.85 -9.10
N ASP A 262 -8.99 2.31 -10.00
CA ASP A 262 -9.21 2.37 -11.45
C ASP A 262 -9.27 0.96 -12.05
N TYR A 263 -10.28 0.73 -12.87
CA TYR A 263 -10.39 -0.39 -13.81
C TYR A 263 -10.54 0.14 -15.23
N ALA A 264 -9.76 -0.42 -16.16
CA ALA A 264 -10.00 -0.26 -17.59
C ALA A 264 -9.24 -1.34 -18.37
N PRO A 265 -9.83 -1.93 -19.43
CA PRO A 265 -9.10 -2.80 -20.36
C PRO A 265 -8.26 -1.96 -21.35
N LEU A 266 -7.49 -1.03 -20.82
CA LEU A 266 -6.70 -0.08 -21.57
C LEU A 266 -5.31 -0.01 -20.94
N SER A 267 -4.27 0.02 -21.78
CA SER A 267 -2.89 0.31 -21.34
C SER A 267 -2.52 1.76 -21.65
N TRP A 268 -1.31 2.16 -21.28
CA TRP A 268 -0.70 3.44 -21.59
C TRP A 268 0.21 3.28 -22.81
N GLY A 269 -0.20 3.87 -23.94
CA GLY A 269 0.58 3.85 -25.18
C GLY A 269 1.30 5.18 -25.45
N GLU A 270 2.02 5.22 -26.56
CA GLU A 270 2.70 6.44 -27.01
C GLU A 270 1.73 7.59 -27.29
N LYS A 271 2.17 8.82 -27.01
CA LYS A 271 1.47 10.07 -27.36
C LYS A 271 0.01 10.12 -26.88
N GLY A 272 -0.25 9.61 -25.68
CA GLY A 272 -1.58 9.63 -25.04
C GLY A 272 -2.57 8.60 -25.58
N LYS A 273 -2.14 7.67 -26.46
CA LYS A 273 -2.98 6.55 -26.88
C LYS A 273 -3.28 5.61 -25.72
N ARG A 274 -4.48 5.03 -25.72
CA ARG A 274 -4.92 4.02 -24.75
C ARG A 274 -5.25 2.71 -25.50
N PRO A 275 -4.23 1.89 -25.86
CA PRO A 275 -4.47 0.63 -26.57
C PRO A 275 -5.24 -0.36 -25.68
N TYR A 276 -6.01 -1.25 -26.31
CA TYR A 276 -6.79 -2.27 -25.60
C TYR A 276 -5.86 -3.27 -24.88
N TYR A 277 -6.15 -3.53 -23.61
CA TYR A 277 -5.45 -4.45 -22.73
C TYR A 277 -6.45 -5.48 -22.21
N ALA A 278 -6.53 -6.61 -22.90
CA ALA A 278 -7.61 -7.58 -22.74
C ALA A 278 -7.47 -8.47 -21.48
N THR A 279 -6.26 -8.57 -20.92
CA THR A 279 -5.88 -9.63 -19.98
C THR A 279 -6.85 -9.81 -18.81
N ILE A 280 -7.19 -8.71 -18.12
CA ILE A 280 -8.04 -8.75 -16.93
C ILE A 280 -9.53 -8.77 -17.31
N ASP A 281 -9.93 -8.00 -18.33
CA ASP A 281 -11.32 -7.90 -18.78
C ASP A 281 -11.82 -9.22 -19.37
N ASN A 282 -10.98 -9.92 -20.15
CA ASN A 282 -11.30 -11.26 -20.65
C ASN A 282 -11.48 -12.25 -19.49
N ALA A 283 -10.63 -12.19 -18.46
CA ALA A 283 -10.72 -13.09 -17.31
C ALA A 283 -12.01 -12.85 -16.50
N LEU A 284 -12.36 -11.59 -16.25
CA LEU A 284 -13.62 -11.24 -15.55
C LEU A 284 -14.85 -11.64 -16.35
N ARG A 285 -14.89 -11.33 -17.65
CA ARG A 285 -15.99 -11.71 -18.54
C ARG A 285 -16.11 -13.23 -18.66
N SER A 286 -14.99 -13.95 -18.71
CA SER A 286 -14.98 -15.42 -18.75
C SER A 286 -15.52 -15.99 -17.46
N ALA A 287 -15.13 -15.48 -16.29
CA ALA A 287 -15.70 -15.89 -15.02
C ALA A 287 -17.22 -15.68 -14.97
N ALA A 288 -17.68 -14.48 -15.34
CA ALA A 288 -19.09 -14.14 -15.41
C ALA A 288 -19.88 -15.06 -16.36
N ALA A 289 -19.31 -15.38 -17.53
CA ALA A 289 -19.91 -16.29 -18.52
C ALA A 289 -19.99 -17.75 -18.02
N ARG A 290 -19.10 -18.16 -17.09
CA ARG A 290 -19.19 -19.47 -16.41
C ARG A 290 -20.24 -19.50 -15.29
N GLY A 291 -20.94 -18.39 -15.01
CA GLY A 291 -21.93 -18.30 -13.94
C GLY A 291 -21.38 -17.78 -12.61
N VAL A 292 -20.10 -17.37 -12.55
CA VAL A 292 -19.51 -16.77 -11.34
C VAL A 292 -20.06 -15.36 -11.15
N GLN A 293 -20.50 -15.04 -9.93
CA GLN A 293 -20.93 -13.69 -9.58
C GLN A 293 -19.71 -12.77 -9.42
N VAL A 294 -19.61 -11.72 -10.24
CA VAL A 294 -18.52 -10.74 -10.18
C VAL A 294 -19.06 -9.43 -9.61
N GLU A 295 -18.56 -9.01 -8.45
CA GLU A 295 -18.88 -7.74 -7.82
C GLU A 295 -17.65 -6.82 -7.88
N LEU A 296 -17.75 -5.68 -8.57
CA LEU A 296 -16.66 -4.73 -8.77
C LEU A 296 -17.02 -3.36 -8.15
N MET A 297 -16.12 -2.83 -7.32
CA MET A 297 -16.13 -1.44 -6.88
C MET A 297 -14.97 -0.68 -7.49
N VAL A 298 -15.26 0.51 -8.04
CA VAL A 298 -14.28 1.47 -8.52
C VAL A 298 -14.47 2.84 -7.86
N ALA A 299 -13.43 3.66 -7.83
CA ALA A 299 -13.56 5.04 -7.39
C ALA A 299 -14.37 5.87 -8.38
N SER A 300 -15.06 6.90 -7.91
CA SER A 300 -15.69 7.92 -8.76
C SER A 300 -14.71 8.63 -9.70
N TRP A 301 -13.42 8.58 -9.41
CA TRP A 301 -12.36 9.09 -10.28
C TRP A 301 -12.19 8.30 -11.59
N ASN A 302 -12.59 7.03 -11.60
CA ASN A 302 -12.55 6.14 -12.77
C ASN A 302 -13.71 6.43 -13.75
N LEU A 303 -14.59 7.39 -13.44
CA LEU A 303 -15.65 7.89 -14.33
C LEU A 303 -15.16 8.80 -15.47
N LYS A 304 -13.84 9.07 -15.54
CA LYS A 304 -13.26 9.83 -16.65
C LYS A 304 -13.39 9.07 -17.99
N LYS A 305 -13.53 9.80 -19.09
CA LYS A 305 -13.52 9.22 -20.44
C LYS A 305 -12.07 8.88 -20.86
N PRO A 306 -11.84 7.75 -21.57
CA PRO A 306 -12.82 6.78 -22.07
C PRO A 306 -13.15 5.62 -21.10
N GLU A 307 -12.60 5.59 -19.89
CA GLU A 307 -12.69 4.46 -18.96
C GLU A 307 -14.13 4.14 -18.53
N VAL A 308 -14.95 5.18 -18.31
CA VAL A 308 -16.37 5.02 -17.99
C VAL A 308 -17.16 4.20 -19.01
N PHE A 309 -16.78 4.22 -20.30
CA PHE A 309 -17.45 3.41 -21.31
C PHE A 309 -17.20 1.90 -21.10
N TRP A 310 -16.01 1.55 -20.60
CA TRP A 310 -15.67 0.17 -20.28
C TRP A 310 -16.32 -0.31 -19.00
N LEU A 311 -16.45 0.56 -17.99
CA LEU A 311 -17.23 0.26 -16.79
C LEU A 311 -18.69 -0.05 -17.14
N LYS A 312 -19.31 0.81 -17.98
CA LYS A 312 -20.67 0.58 -18.47
C LYS A 312 -20.78 -0.71 -19.26
N SER A 313 -19.85 -0.97 -20.19
CA SER A 313 -19.83 -2.22 -20.96
C SER A 313 -19.74 -3.46 -20.07
N LEU A 314 -18.87 -3.44 -19.06
CA LEU A 314 -18.71 -4.55 -18.14
C LEU A 314 -19.96 -4.74 -17.26
N SER A 315 -20.61 -3.66 -16.81
CA SER A 315 -21.83 -3.72 -16.01
C SER A 315 -23.05 -4.31 -16.74
N LEU A 316 -23.00 -4.42 -18.06
CA LEU A 316 -24.04 -5.04 -18.88
C LEU A 316 -23.85 -6.56 -19.05
N VAL A 317 -22.72 -7.12 -18.59
CA VAL A 317 -22.45 -8.56 -18.68
C VAL A 317 -23.27 -9.29 -17.60
N PRO A 318 -23.99 -10.38 -17.93
CA PRO A 318 -24.70 -11.18 -16.93
C PRO A 318 -23.76 -11.62 -15.80
N ASN A 319 -24.28 -11.70 -14.57
CA ASN A 319 -23.53 -12.02 -13.35
C ASN A 319 -22.50 -10.98 -12.91
N VAL A 320 -22.42 -9.81 -13.57
CA VAL A 320 -21.59 -8.69 -13.11
C VAL A 320 -22.45 -7.64 -12.40
N GLN A 321 -21.98 -7.20 -11.23
CA GLN A 321 -22.48 -6.02 -10.54
C GLN A 321 -21.35 -5.03 -10.35
N LEU A 322 -21.57 -3.78 -10.72
CA LEU A 322 -20.56 -2.72 -10.63
C LEU A 322 -21.11 -1.54 -9.84
N LYS A 323 -20.39 -1.16 -8.78
CA LYS A 323 -20.66 0.05 -8.01
C LYS A 323 -19.51 1.04 -8.12
N VAL A 324 -19.87 2.31 -8.11
CA VAL A 324 -18.96 3.45 -8.07
C VAL A 324 -18.98 4.03 -6.67
N VAL A 325 -17.81 4.23 -6.10
CA VAL A 325 -17.67 4.76 -4.74
C VAL A 325 -17.31 6.23 -4.76
N THR A 326 -18.13 7.04 -4.11
CA THR A 326 -17.90 8.48 -3.92
C THR A 326 -17.80 8.79 -2.43
N ILE A 327 -16.60 9.19 -1.99
CA ILE A 327 -16.40 9.67 -0.61
C ILE A 327 -16.76 11.16 -0.57
N PRO A 328 -17.62 11.62 0.36
CA PRO A 328 -18.01 13.02 0.43
C PRO A 328 -16.83 13.91 0.82
N PRO A 329 -16.85 15.21 0.47
CA PRO A 329 -15.87 16.18 0.97
C PRO A 329 -15.75 16.17 2.50
N ALA A 330 -14.58 16.53 3.02
CA ALA A 330 -14.39 16.73 4.45
C ALA A 330 -14.97 18.08 4.89
N SER A 331 -15.27 18.21 6.18
CA SER A 331 -15.79 19.43 6.80
C SER A 331 -14.83 20.63 6.65
N ARG A 332 -13.52 20.35 6.57
CA ARG A 332 -12.46 21.33 6.28
C ARG A 332 -12.43 21.82 4.83
N GLY A 333 -13.35 21.36 3.99
CA GLY A 333 -13.44 21.73 2.57
C GLY A 333 -12.71 20.76 1.63
N PHE A 334 -12.46 21.23 0.42
CA PHE A 334 -11.80 20.44 -0.62
C PHE A 334 -10.34 20.12 -0.26
N ILE A 335 -9.98 18.84 -0.38
CA ILE A 335 -8.61 18.36 -0.19
C ILE A 335 -8.13 17.76 -1.52
N PRO A 336 -7.16 18.38 -2.20
CA PRO A 336 -6.65 17.88 -3.47
C PRO A 336 -6.09 16.45 -3.36
N PHE A 337 -6.51 15.61 -4.30
CA PHE A 337 -6.13 14.21 -4.43
C PHE A 337 -6.48 13.34 -3.21
N ALA A 338 -7.57 13.65 -2.52
CA ALA A 338 -8.07 12.87 -1.38
C ALA A 338 -9.56 12.51 -1.56
N ARG A 339 -10.18 11.93 -0.52
CA ARG A 339 -11.60 11.56 -0.51
C ARG A 339 -11.94 10.59 -1.66
N VAL A 340 -11.19 9.49 -1.70
CA VAL A 340 -11.29 8.46 -2.73
C VAL A 340 -11.07 7.08 -2.12
N VAL A 341 -11.58 6.03 -2.78
CA VAL A 341 -11.15 4.66 -2.50
C VAL A 341 -9.90 4.33 -3.29
N HIS A 342 -8.89 3.83 -2.60
CA HIS A 342 -7.60 3.53 -3.19
C HIS A 342 -7.07 2.14 -2.83
N SER A 343 -7.80 1.36 -2.02
CA SER A 343 -7.54 -0.08 -1.85
C SER A 343 -7.50 -0.83 -3.18
N LYS A 344 -6.65 -1.87 -3.25
CA LYS A 344 -6.65 -2.87 -4.33
C LYS A 344 -6.74 -4.25 -3.68
N LEU A 345 -7.96 -4.73 -3.55
CA LEU A 345 -8.26 -6.00 -2.93
C LEU A 345 -9.17 -6.83 -3.82
N MET A 346 -9.05 -8.15 -3.68
CA MET A 346 -9.96 -9.11 -4.27
C MET A 346 -10.16 -10.29 -3.32
N THR A 347 -11.36 -10.86 -3.33
CA THR A 347 -11.63 -12.16 -2.72
C THR A 347 -12.28 -13.09 -3.74
N ILE A 348 -12.00 -14.38 -3.62
CA ILE A 348 -12.55 -15.43 -4.49
C ILE A 348 -13.12 -16.53 -3.58
N ASP A 349 -14.40 -16.83 -3.80
CA ASP A 349 -15.14 -17.93 -3.17
C ASP A 349 -15.08 -17.98 -1.62
N GLY A 350 -14.73 -16.88 -0.97
CA GLY A 350 -14.53 -16.81 0.48
C GLY A 350 -13.29 -17.57 0.99
N THR A 351 -12.39 -18.01 0.09
CA THR A 351 -11.22 -18.83 0.45
C THR A 351 -9.89 -18.20 0.08
N THR A 352 -9.87 -17.36 -0.95
CA THR A 352 -8.65 -16.71 -1.43
C THR A 352 -8.81 -15.20 -1.33
N ALA A 353 -7.80 -14.55 -0.78
CA ALA A 353 -7.68 -13.11 -0.64
C ALA A 353 -6.50 -12.57 -1.46
N TRP A 354 -6.65 -11.34 -1.94
CA TRP A 354 -5.62 -10.57 -2.63
C TRP A 354 -5.58 -9.18 -2.03
N VAL A 355 -4.40 -8.69 -1.68
CA VAL A 355 -4.15 -7.29 -1.32
C VAL A 355 -2.88 -6.84 -2.02
N GLY A 356 -2.87 -5.67 -2.64
CA GLY A 356 -1.64 -5.12 -3.18
C GLY A 356 -1.74 -3.70 -3.73
N THR A 357 -0.97 -3.43 -4.78
CA THR A 357 -0.65 -2.05 -5.19
C THR A 357 -1.22 -1.68 -6.57
N SER A 358 -1.65 -2.64 -7.39
CA SER A 358 -2.01 -2.42 -8.80
C SER A 358 -3.47 -2.06 -9.03
N ASN A 359 -3.71 -0.94 -9.72
CA ASN A 359 -5.00 -0.72 -10.37
C ASN A 359 -5.18 -1.70 -11.55
N TRP A 360 -6.42 -2.05 -11.88
CA TRP A 360 -6.72 -3.08 -12.88
C TRP A 360 -6.82 -2.49 -14.29
N SER A 361 -5.65 -2.07 -14.78
CA SER A 361 -5.45 -1.59 -16.15
C SER A 361 -4.06 -1.93 -16.65
N GLY A 362 -3.85 -1.86 -17.96
CA GLY A 362 -2.53 -2.06 -18.55
C GLY A 362 -1.55 -0.98 -18.09
N GLY A 363 -0.28 -1.33 -17.98
CA GLY A 363 0.77 -0.54 -17.34
C GLY A 363 1.05 -0.98 -15.90
N TYR A 364 0.04 -1.41 -15.14
CA TYR A 364 0.26 -1.79 -13.75
C TYR A 364 0.89 -3.18 -13.62
N PHE A 365 0.39 -4.15 -14.38
CA PHE A 365 0.78 -5.56 -14.27
C PHE A 365 1.91 -5.98 -15.22
N ASP A 366 2.20 -5.18 -16.26
CA ASP A 366 3.09 -5.55 -17.36
C ASP A 366 4.39 -4.73 -17.41
N ASN A 367 4.35 -3.44 -17.04
CA ASN A 367 5.53 -2.58 -17.11
C ASN A 367 5.85 -1.81 -15.83
N SER A 368 4.96 -1.69 -14.86
CA SER A 368 5.26 -0.99 -13.60
C SER A 368 5.67 -1.95 -12.50
N ARG A 369 6.51 -1.48 -11.57
CA ARG A 369 6.78 -2.22 -10.34
C ARG A 369 5.55 -2.17 -9.44
N ASN A 370 4.95 -3.33 -9.19
CA ASN A 370 3.86 -3.53 -8.24
C ASN A 370 4.06 -4.85 -7.50
N LEU A 371 3.49 -4.94 -6.29
CA LEU A 371 3.56 -6.11 -5.42
C LEU A 371 2.15 -6.44 -4.92
N GLU A 372 1.84 -7.72 -4.84
CA GLU A 372 0.53 -8.21 -4.46
C GLU A 372 0.70 -9.51 -3.65
N LEU A 373 -0.10 -9.66 -2.60
CA LEU A 373 -0.09 -10.84 -1.75
C LEU A 373 -1.36 -11.64 -2.04
N VAL A 374 -1.15 -12.89 -2.48
CA VAL A 374 -2.22 -13.88 -2.57
C VAL A 374 -2.21 -14.68 -1.28
N MET A 375 -3.35 -14.74 -0.61
CA MET A 375 -3.51 -15.45 0.65
C MET A 375 -4.61 -16.50 0.50
N ASN A 376 -4.21 -17.77 0.54
CA ASN A 376 -5.13 -18.91 0.56
C ASN A 376 -5.57 -19.15 2.00
N SER A 377 -6.42 -18.25 2.51
CA SER A 377 -6.80 -18.17 3.91
C SER A 377 -8.26 -17.75 4.03
N VAL A 378 -9.10 -18.67 4.50
CA VAL A 378 -10.52 -18.42 4.78
C VAL A 378 -10.70 -17.25 5.76
N PRO A 379 -10.02 -17.17 6.93
CA PRO A 379 -10.19 -16.04 7.83
C PRO A 379 -9.87 -14.68 7.19
N MET A 380 -8.82 -14.61 6.36
CA MET A 380 -8.47 -13.35 5.67
C MET A 380 -9.49 -13.00 4.60
N ALA A 381 -9.93 -13.97 3.80
CA ALA A 381 -10.95 -13.77 2.79
C ALA A 381 -12.28 -13.30 3.43
N GLU A 382 -12.71 -13.93 4.53
CA GLU A 382 -13.89 -13.51 5.29
C GLU A 382 -13.75 -12.08 5.85
N ARG A 383 -12.58 -11.73 6.40
CA ARG A 383 -12.37 -10.38 6.95
C ARG A 383 -12.36 -9.29 5.88
N LEU A 384 -11.72 -9.56 4.75
CA LEU A 384 -11.76 -8.66 3.57
C LEU A 384 -13.17 -8.59 2.99
N ASP A 385 -13.92 -9.68 2.98
CA ASP A 385 -15.33 -9.68 2.56
C ASP A 385 -16.21 -8.83 3.46
N ALA A 386 -15.97 -8.84 4.77
CA ALA A 386 -16.66 -7.96 5.71
C ALA A 386 -16.31 -6.48 5.45
N LEU A 387 -15.04 -6.17 5.20
CA LEU A 387 -14.58 -4.82 4.85
C LEU A 387 -15.20 -4.35 3.52
N TYR A 388 -15.17 -5.21 2.50
CA TYR A 388 -15.80 -4.98 1.21
C TYR A 388 -17.31 -4.74 1.36
N SER A 389 -17.99 -5.59 2.13
CA SER A 389 -19.44 -5.52 2.33
C SER A 389 -19.88 -4.27 3.09
N GLN A 390 -19.07 -3.80 4.06
CA GLN A 390 -19.32 -2.52 4.72
C GLN A 390 -19.36 -1.37 3.71
N LEU A 391 -18.36 -1.30 2.82
CA LEU A 391 -18.30 -0.27 1.80
C LEU A 391 -19.39 -0.45 0.72
N TRP A 392 -19.59 -1.67 0.24
CA TRP A 392 -20.58 -2.02 -0.77
C TRP A 392 -22.00 -1.63 -0.37
N ASN A 393 -22.35 -1.80 0.91
CA ASN A 393 -23.67 -1.47 1.45
C ASN A 393 -23.75 -0.06 2.04
N SER A 394 -22.66 0.70 2.02
CA SER A 394 -22.63 2.08 2.50
C SER A 394 -23.37 3.03 1.54
N PRO A 395 -23.77 4.23 2.02
CA PRO A 395 -24.30 5.27 1.14
C PRO A 395 -23.25 5.82 0.16
N TYR A 396 -21.98 5.42 0.26
CA TYR A 396 -20.91 5.88 -0.63
C TYR A 396 -20.85 5.08 -1.93
N ALA A 397 -21.45 3.89 -2.00
CA ALA A 397 -21.34 2.96 -3.12
C ALA A 397 -22.66 2.82 -3.88
N GLU A 398 -22.72 3.40 -5.09
CA GLU A 398 -23.90 3.41 -5.95
C GLU A 398 -23.70 2.56 -7.21
N PRO A 399 -24.72 1.80 -7.68
CA PRO A 399 -24.64 1.13 -8.97
C PRO A 399 -24.30 2.10 -10.11
N ILE A 400 -23.44 1.68 -11.03
CA ILE A 400 -23.18 2.49 -12.22
C ILE A 400 -24.44 2.62 -13.09
N ARG A 401 -24.68 3.83 -13.58
CA ARG A 401 -25.80 4.15 -14.48
C ARG A 401 -25.34 4.15 -15.93
N VAL A 402 -25.83 3.20 -16.70
CA VAL A 402 -25.45 3.03 -18.11
C VAL A 402 -25.91 4.21 -18.97
N ASP A 403 -27.05 4.79 -18.65
CA ASP A 403 -27.71 5.89 -19.37
C ASP A 403 -27.24 7.30 -18.96
N PHE A 404 -26.39 7.42 -17.94
CA PHE A 404 -25.95 8.71 -17.40
C PHE A 404 -24.62 9.19 -17.98
N ASP A 405 -24.53 10.43 -18.44
CA ASP A 405 -23.24 11.03 -18.81
C ASP A 405 -22.55 11.61 -17.58
N TYR A 406 -21.54 10.90 -17.08
CA TYR A 406 -20.81 11.30 -15.88
C TYR A 406 -19.90 12.51 -16.19
N PRO A 407 -19.88 13.53 -15.32
CA PRO A 407 -18.97 14.65 -15.48
C PRO A 407 -17.52 14.20 -15.26
N LEU A 408 -16.58 14.91 -15.89
CA LEU A 408 -15.15 14.67 -15.69
C LEU A 408 -14.80 14.84 -14.19
N PRO A 409 -14.15 13.85 -13.55
CA PRO A 409 -13.64 14.02 -12.20
C PRO A 409 -12.52 15.05 -12.13
N HIS A 410 -12.48 15.85 -11.06
CA HIS A 410 -11.45 16.86 -10.81
C HIS A 410 -10.75 16.59 -9.48
N PRO A 411 -9.83 15.60 -9.44
CA PRO A 411 -9.16 15.25 -8.19
C PRO A 411 -8.23 16.37 -7.67
N ALA A 412 -7.77 17.26 -8.53
CA ALA A 412 -6.76 18.27 -8.20
C ALA A 412 -7.33 19.66 -7.81
N ARG A 413 -8.61 19.93 -8.06
CA ARG A 413 -9.20 21.27 -7.91
C ARG A 413 -10.69 21.20 -7.58
N GLU A 414 -11.17 22.20 -6.84
CA GLU A 414 -12.58 22.40 -6.57
C GLU A 414 -13.34 22.74 -7.87
N LYS A 415 -14.63 22.38 -7.93
CA LYS A 415 -15.49 22.59 -9.11
C LYS A 415 -16.09 23.99 -9.13
#